data_AF-A0A643F4F2-F1
#
_entry.id   AF-A0A643F4F2-F1
#
_cell.length_a   1.000
_cell.length_b   1.000
_cell.length_c   1.000
_cell.angle_alpha   90.00
_cell.angle_beta   90.00
_cell.angle_gamma   90.00
#
_symmetry.space_group_name_H-M   'P 1'
#
loop_
_entity.id
_entity.type
_entity.pdbx_description
1 polymer ?
#
loop_
_entity_poly.entity_id
_entity_poly.type
_entity_poly.pdbx_seq_one_letter_code
_entity_poly.pdbx_strand_id
1 'polypeptide(L)'
;MTAITDPKKFLTSLFDAAVAAADPELVIRANLPAKPKGRTIVIGAGKGSAQMAAAFERAWAERHEGEDAPLEGIVVTRYGYGAPCKTIEIIE
;
A
#
# COMPACT_ATOMS: atom_id res chain seq x y z
N MET A 1 12.16 -6.65 37.33
CA MET A 1 11.66 -6.97 35.97
C MET A 1 10.57 -8.00 36.12
N THR A 2 9.33 -7.64 35.84
CA THR A 2 8.22 -8.61 35.86
C THR A 2 8.44 -9.59 34.72
N ALA A 3 8.45 -10.89 35.02
CA ALA A 3 8.61 -11.91 33.99
C ALA A 3 7.43 -11.83 33.00
N ILE A 4 7.72 -11.92 31.70
CA ILE A 4 6.69 -11.99 30.67
C ILE A 4 5.94 -13.30 30.87
N THR A 5 4.66 -13.20 31.23
CA THR A 5 3.82 -14.35 31.62
C THR A 5 3.53 -15.30 30.45
N ASP A 6 3.54 -14.79 29.22
CA ASP A 6 3.45 -15.57 27.98
C ASP A 6 4.42 -15.01 26.93
N PRO A 7 5.67 -15.54 26.88
CA PRO A 7 6.69 -15.06 25.96
C PRO A 7 6.30 -15.23 24.48
N LYS A 8 5.58 -16.30 24.13
CA LYS A 8 5.18 -16.55 22.74
C LYS A 8 4.22 -15.46 22.28
N LYS A 9 3.16 -15.20 23.05
CA LYS A 9 2.18 -14.16 22.72
C LYS A 9 2.85 -12.78 22.62
N PHE A 10 3.74 -12.46 23.55
CA PHE A 10 4.48 -11.20 23.51
C PHE A 10 5.32 -11.07 22.22
N LEU A 11 6.15 -12.08 21.90
CA LEU A 11 6.99 -12.05 20.71
C LEU A 11 6.17 -12.04 19.41
N THR A 12 5.06 -12.79 19.35
CA THR A 12 4.13 -12.72 18.22
C THR A 12 3.56 -11.31 18.05
N SER A 13 3.19 -10.62 19.13
CA SER A 13 2.70 -9.24 19.02
C SER A 13 3.74 -8.25 18.47
N LEU A 14 5.02 -8.46 18.78
CA LEU A 14 6.12 -7.66 18.21
C LEU A 14 6.30 -7.95 16.72
N PHE A 15 6.18 -9.22 16.32
CA PHE A 15 6.20 -9.60 14.92
C PHE A 15 5.03 -9.00 14.15
N ASP A 16 3.81 -9.10 14.67
CA ASP A 16 2.61 -8.52 14.05
C ASP A 16 2.74 -7.00 13.90
N ALA A 17 3.29 -6.31 14.90
CA ALA A 17 3.59 -4.88 14.81
C ALA A 17 4.61 -4.56 13.70
N ALA A 18 5.65 -5.39 13.55
CA ALA A 18 6.64 -5.22 12.48
C ALA A 18 6.05 -5.48 11.09
N VAL A 19 5.17 -6.48 10.95
CA VAL A 19 4.44 -6.75 9.70
C VAL A 19 3.52 -5.58 9.36
N ALA A 20 2.74 -5.09 10.33
CA ALA A 20 1.86 -3.95 10.14
C ALA A 20 2.63 -2.67 9.73
N ALA A 21 3.83 -2.47 10.27
CA ALA A 21 4.71 -1.36 9.89
C ALA A 21 5.25 -1.47 8.44
N ALA A 22 5.12 -2.63 7.79
CA ALA A 22 5.49 -2.86 6.41
C ALA A 22 4.29 -3.15 5.49
N ASP A 23 3.07 -3.14 6.03
CA ASP A 23 1.85 -3.41 5.26
C ASP A 23 1.52 -2.21 4.34
N PRO A 24 1.43 -2.40 3.02
CA PRO A 24 1.10 -1.33 2.08
C PRO A 24 -0.22 -0.60 2.41
N GLU A 25 -1.26 -1.29 2.88
CA GLU A 25 -2.55 -0.66 3.20
C GLU A 25 -2.43 0.36 4.34
N LEU A 26 -1.58 0.07 5.32
CA LEU A 26 -1.39 0.91 6.49
C LEU A 26 -0.41 2.03 6.19
N VAL A 27 0.75 1.68 5.64
CA VAL A 27 1.87 2.61 5.45
C VAL A 27 1.56 3.64 4.38
N ILE A 28 0.98 3.24 3.23
CA ILE A 28 0.70 4.18 2.14
C ILE A 28 -0.34 5.19 2.60
N ARG A 29 -1.44 4.73 3.20
CA ARG A 29 -2.51 5.60 3.73
C ARG A 29 -1.98 6.64 4.71
N ALA A 30 -1.08 6.23 5.61
CA ALA A 30 -0.47 7.13 6.59
C ALA A 30 0.47 8.17 5.97
N ASN A 31 1.07 7.87 4.81
CA ASN A 31 2.13 8.67 4.19
C ASN A 31 1.74 9.25 2.82
N LEU A 32 0.46 9.26 2.47
CA LEU A 32 0.01 9.81 1.19
C LEU A 32 0.44 11.28 1.05
N PRO A 33 1.06 11.66 -0.08
CA PRO A 33 1.39 13.05 -0.34
C PRO A 33 0.11 13.89 -0.53
N ALA A 34 0.25 15.20 -0.44
CA ALA A 34 -0.81 16.10 -0.88
C ALA A 34 -1.01 15.98 -2.41
N LYS A 35 -2.24 16.21 -2.86
CA LYS A 35 -2.57 16.20 -4.28
C LYS A 35 -1.72 17.23 -5.05
N PRO A 36 -1.00 16.83 -6.12
CA PRO A 36 -0.28 17.78 -6.96
C PRO A 36 -1.26 18.60 -7.80
N LYS A 37 -0.75 19.66 -8.44
CA LYS A 37 -1.53 20.34 -9.51
C LYS A 37 -1.60 19.42 -10.73
N GLY A 38 -2.80 19.26 -11.30
CA GLY A 38 -3.01 18.40 -12.46
C GLY A 38 -3.27 16.95 -12.08
N ARG A 39 -2.46 16.02 -12.62
CA ARG A 39 -2.66 14.57 -12.47
C ARG A 39 -1.56 13.87 -11.69
N THR A 40 -1.90 12.76 -11.07
CA THR A 40 -0.98 11.86 -10.36
C THR A 40 -0.62 10.68 -11.24
N ILE A 41 0.68 10.45 -11.41
CA ILE A 41 1.22 9.32 -12.19
C ILE A 41 1.85 8.33 -11.23
N VAL A 42 1.40 7.08 -11.26
CA VAL A 42 2.01 5.98 -10.49
C VAL A 42 2.88 5.14 -11.41
N ILE A 43 4.15 4.98 -11.03
CA ILE A 43 5.09 4.06 -11.69
C ILE A 43 5.65 3.15 -10.62
N GLY A 44 5.60 1.84 -10.86
CA GLY A 44 6.06 0.85 -9.90
C GLY A 44 6.72 -0.36 -10.55
N ALA A 45 7.65 -0.96 -9.85
CA ALA A 45 8.25 -2.22 -10.24
C ALA A 45 8.64 -3.03 -8.99
N GLY A 46 8.46 -4.35 -9.04
CA GLY A 46 8.92 -5.26 -8.00
C GLY A 46 7.87 -6.25 -7.51
N LYS A 47 8.29 -7.19 -6.66
CA LYS A 47 7.48 -8.37 -6.28
C LYS A 47 6.15 -8.03 -5.58
N GLY A 48 6.12 -6.96 -4.79
CA GLY A 48 4.92 -6.48 -4.09
C GLY A 48 4.29 -5.24 -4.72
N SER A 49 4.77 -4.83 -5.90
CA SER A 49 4.41 -3.53 -6.48
C SER A 49 2.94 -3.46 -6.88
N ALA A 50 2.35 -4.56 -7.36
CA ALA A 50 0.93 -4.61 -7.70
C ALA A 50 0.03 -4.43 -6.46
N GLN A 51 0.37 -5.06 -5.34
CA GLN A 51 -0.36 -4.89 -4.08
C GLN A 51 -0.22 -3.46 -3.55
N MET A 52 0.97 -2.88 -3.63
CA MET A 52 1.21 -1.48 -3.29
C MET A 52 0.41 -0.53 -4.18
N ALA A 53 0.29 -0.80 -5.48
CA ALA A 53 -0.49 -0.01 -6.41
C ALA A 53 -1.98 -0.03 -6.06
N ALA A 54 -2.52 -1.22 -5.78
CA ALA A 54 -3.91 -1.39 -5.36
C ALA A 54 -4.21 -0.67 -4.03
N ALA A 55 -3.29 -0.76 -3.06
CA ALA A 55 -3.37 -0.05 -1.79
C ALA A 55 -3.34 1.47 -1.98
N PHE A 56 -2.43 1.97 -2.84
CA PHE A 56 -2.33 3.38 -3.18
C PHE A 56 -3.61 3.90 -3.84
N GLU A 57 -4.14 3.19 -4.84
CA GLU A 57 -5.34 3.61 -5.56
C GLU A 57 -6.56 3.73 -4.64
N ARG A 58 -6.75 2.76 -3.73
CA ARG A 58 -7.80 2.86 -2.69
C ARG A 58 -7.60 4.06 -1.80
N ALA A 59 -6.42 4.18 -1.20
CA ALA A 59 -6.13 5.26 -0.26
C ALA A 59 -6.24 6.65 -0.94
N TRP A 60 -5.84 6.76 -2.21
CA TRP A 60 -5.95 7.98 -3.00
C TRP A 60 -7.40 8.38 -3.26
N ALA A 61 -8.23 7.42 -3.70
CA ALA A 61 -9.65 7.64 -3.93
C ALA A 61 -10.39 8.06 -2.65
N GLU A 62 -10.08 7.42 -1.52
CA GLU A 62 -10.67 7.76 -0.22
C GLU A 62 -10.23 9.15 0.27
N ARG A 63 -8.94 9.50 0.11
CA ARG A 63 -8.41 10.80 0.55
C ARG A 63 -8.96 11.97 -0.25
N HIS A 64 -9.26 11.76 -1.52
CA HIS A 64 -9.69 12.78 -2.47
C HIS A 64 -11.13 12.59 -2.96
N GLU A 65 -11.96 11.94 -2.15
CA GLU A 65 -13.38 11.76 -2.45
C GLU A 65 -14.06 13.12 -2.66
N GLY A 66 -14.76 13.28 -3.78
CA GLY A 66 -15.43 14.53 -4.16
C GLY A 66 -14.50 15.59 -4.77
N GLU A 67 -13.20 15.34 -4.88
CA GLU A 67 -12.25 16.20 -5.60
C GLU A 67 -11.96 15.67 -7.01
N ASP A 68 -11.62 16.58 -7.93
CA ASP A 68 -10.97 16.19 -9.19
C ASP A 68 -9.50 15.85 -8.91
N ALA A 69 -9.19 14.56 -8.86
CA ALA A 69 -7.88 14.02 -8.52
C ALA A 69 -7.47 12.89 -9.49
N PRO A 70 -7.26 13.23 -10.78
CA PRO A 70 -7.02 12.23 -11.81
C PRO A 70 -5.76 11.41 -11.50
N LEU A 71 -5.90 10.10 -11.61
CA LEU A 71 -4.89 9.09 -11.32
C LEU A 71 -4.73 8.18 -12.54
N GLU A 72 -3.49 7.99 -12.97
CA GLU A 72 -3.11 7.04 -14.02
C GLU A 72 -1.76 6.42 -13.63
N GLY A 73 -1.40 5.30 -14.25
CA GLY A 73 -0.12 4.69 -13.96
C GLY A 73 0.09 3.32 -14.58
N ILE A 74 1.30 2.83 -14.42
CA ILE A 74 1.75 1.52 -14.89
C ILE A 74 2.68 0.88 -13.87
N VAL A 75 2.46 -0.40 -13.57
CA VAL A 75 3.21 -1.14 -12.56
C VAL A 75 3.57 -2.53 -13.08
N VAL A 76 4.83 -2.90 -12.93
CA VAL A 76 5.35 -4.20 -13.36
C VAL A 76 5.61 -5.11 -12.15
N THR A 77 4.99 -6.28 -12.13
CA THR A 77 5.20 -7.32 -11.13
C THR A 77 5.66 -8.62 -11.79
N ARG A 78 5.74 -9.71 -11.02
CA ARG A 78 6.05 -11.06 -11.52
C ARG A 78 4.77 -11.79 -11.93
N TYR A 79 4.86 -12.71 -12.88
CA TYR A 79 3.76 -13.61 -13.26
C TYR A 79 3.00 -14.24 -12.09
N GLY A 80 1.67 -14.12 -12.14
CA GLY A 80 0.72 -14.63 -11.14
C GLY A 80 0.60 -13.80 -9.86
N TYR A 81 1.18 -12.59 -9.83
CA TYR A 81 1.18 -11.70 -8.64
C TYR A 81 0.50 -10.35 -8.91
N GLY A 82 -0.20 -10.22 -10.02
CA GLY A 82 -1.06 -9.09 -10.33
C GLY A 82 -2.11 -8.86 -9.25
N ALA A 83 -2.54 -7.61 -9.15
CA ALA A 83 -3.57 -7.20 -8.21
C ALA A 83 -4.58 -6.32 -8.94
N PRO A 84 -5.88 -6.40 -8.62
CA PRO A 84 -6.89 -5.60 -9.28
C PRO A 84 -6.69 -4.12 -8.94
N CYS A 85 -6.50 -3.31 -9.98
CA CYS A 85 -6.53 -1.85 -9.95
C CYS A 85 -7.55 -1.36 -10.99
N LYS A 86 -8.17 -0.21 -10.75
CA LYS A 86 -9.20 0.40 -11.60
C LYS A 86 -8.62 1.27 -12.70
N THR A 87 -7.55 2.01 -12.39
CA THR A 87 -6.93 3.05 -13.23
C THR A 87 -5.45 2.82 -13.47
N ILE A 88 -4.76 2.16 -12.55
CA ILE A 88 -3.35 1.78 -12.70
C ILE A 88 -3.27 0.49 -13.51
N GLU A 89 -2.52 0.50 -14.61
CA GLU A 89 -2.24 -0.68 -15.43
C GLU A 89 -1.22 -1.59 -14.72
N ILE A 90 -1.52 -2.89 -14.64
CA ILE A 90 -0.62 -3.89 -14.07
C ILE A 90 -0.12 -4.81 -15.19
N ILE A 91 1.21 -4.91 -15.32
CA ILE A 91 1.90 -5.83 -16.23
C ILE A 91 2.62 -6.90 -15.41
N GLU A 92 2.52 -8.14 -15.87
CA GLU A 92 3.22 -9.30 -15.31
C GLU A 92 4.33 -9.83 -16.21
#